data_AF-A0A7K6RN11-F1
#
_entry.id   AF-A0A7K6RN11-F1
#
_cell.length_a   1.000
_cell.length_b   1.000
_cell.length_c   1.000
_cell.angle_alpha   90.00
_cell.angle_beta   90.00
_cell.angle_gamma   90.00
#
_symmetry.space_group_name_H-M   'P 1'
#
loop_
_entity.id
_entity.type
_entity.pdbx_description
1 polymer ?
#
loop_
_entity_poly.entity_id
_entity_poly.type
_entity_poly.pdbx_seq_one_letter_code
_entity_poly.pdbx_strand_id
1 'polypeptide(L)'
;AIYFSTLVGPPALVPLYFQWYIFYFVVQRKQWVDLAWMLTFYIRFFLTYLPLLGVKGILGLHLFIESNWFVWITQMNHIPMHIDYDKNVDWFSTQLQATCNVHQSLFNDWFSGHLNFQIEH
;
A
#
# COMPACT_ATOMS: atom_id res chain seq x y z
N ALA A 1 -7.24 -25.16 3.38
CA ALA A 1 -7.75 -24.36 4.52
C ALA A 1 -6.66 -23.45 5.12
N ILE A 2 -5.45 -23.97 5.39
CA ILE A 2 -4.37 -23.20 6.05
C ILE A 2 -3.81 -22.06 5.16
N TYR A 3 -3.69 -22.26 3.84
CA TYR A 3 -3.22 -21.22 2.90
C TYR A 3 -4.18 -20.04 2.68
N PHE A 4 -5.50 -20.25 2.86
CA PHE A 4 -6.48 -19.17 2.69
C PHE A 4 -6.51 -18.25 3.93
N SER A 5 -6.18 -18.82 5.11
CA SER A 5 -6.19 -18.11 6.39
C SER A 5 -5.02 -17.15 6.55
N THR A 6 -3.86 -17.42 5.93
CA THR A 6 -2.67 -16.55 5.98
C THR A 6 -2.68 -15.43 4.94
N LEU A 7 -3.36 -15.61 3.81
CA LEU A 7 -3.50 -14.60 2.75
C LEU A 7 -4.65 -13.61 2.98
N VAL A 8 -5.72 -14.01 3.68
CA VAL A 8 -6.96 -13.22 3.73
C VAL A 8 -7.37 -12.81 5.16
N GLY A 9 -6.95 -13.52 6.22
CA GLY A 9 -7.44 -13.24 7.57
C GLY A 9 -6.74 -12.03 8.24
N PRO A 10 -5.52 -12.20 8.78
CA PRO A 10 -4.75 -11.12 9.38
C PRO A 10 -4.49 -9.94 8.43
N PRO A 11 -4.18 -10.15 7.13
CA PRO A 11 -3.97 -9.06 6.18
C PRO A 11 -5.22 -8.31 5.72
N ALA A 12 -6.45 -8.77 6.00
CA ALA A 12 -7.67 -8.02 5.61
C ALA A 12 -8.33 -7.26 6.77
N LEU A 13 -8.15 -7.70 8.01
CA LEU A 13 -8.63 -6.97 9.19
C LEU A 13 -7.84 -5.68 9.44
N VAL A 14 -6.53 -5.73 9.19
CA VAL A 14 -5.64 -4.58 9.35
C VAL A 14 -6.02 -3.44 8.37
N PRO A 15 -6.24 -3.69 7.07
CA PRO A 15 -6.76 -2.68 6.15
C PRO A 15 -8.08 -2.05 6.57
N LEU A 16 -9.05 -2.84 7.07
CA LEU A 16 -10.31 -2.28 7.57
C LEU A 16 -10.11 -1.27 8.71
N TYR A 17 -9.21 -1.58 9.64
CA TYR A 17 -8.82 -0.65 10.71
C TYR A 17 -8.15 0.61 10.14
N PHE A 18 -7.21 0.43 9.20
CA PHE A 18 -6.54 1.55 8.54
C PHE A 18 -7.52 2.45 7.77
N GLN A 19 -8.53 1.89 7.09
CA GLN A 19 -9.55 2.68 6.41
C GLN A 19 -10.27 3.61 7.37
N TRP A 20 -10.77 3.05 8.47
CA TRP A 20 -11.41 3.86 9.49
C TRP A 20 -10.47 4.95 10.03
N TYR A 21 -9.20 4.60 10.29
CA TYR A 21 -8.20 5.53 10.79
C TYR A 21 -7.88 6.67 9.81
N ILE A 22 -7.81 6.39 8.50
CA ILE A 22 -7.57 7.41 7.47
C ILE A 22 -8.73 8.41 7.45
N PHE A 23 -9.99 7.93 7.46
CA PHE A 23 -11.15 8.82 7.54
C PHE A 23 -11.17 9.65 8.82
N TYR A 24 -10.87 9.02 9.96
CA TYR A 24 -10.75 9.72 11.24
C TYR A 24 -9.70 10.83 11.15
N PHE A 25 -8.50 10.53 10.66
CA PHE A 25 -7.39 11.47 10.59
C PHE A 25 -7.68 12.65 9.66
N VAL A 26 -8.20 12.40 8.45
CA VAL A 26 -8.52 13.44 7.47
C VAL A 26 -9.56 14.42 8.02
N VAL A 27 -10.57 13.92 8.73
CA VAL A 27 -11.58 14.77 9.40
C VAL A 27 -10.96 15.55 10.56
N GLN A 28 -10.17 14.90 11.43
CA GLN A 28 -9.50 15.56 12.56
C GLN A 28 -8.54 16.67 12.12
N ARG A 29 -7.80 16.44 11.04
CA ARG A 29 -6.85 17.40 10.46
C ARG A 29 -7.53 18.43 9.54
N LYS A 30 -8.84 18.34 9.32
CA LYS A 30 -9.61 19.24 8.44
C LYS A 30 -9.07 19.26 7.00
N GLN A 31 -8.59 18.13 6.52
CA GLN A 31 -8.10 17.96 5.15
C GLN A 31 -9.28 17.78 4.19
N TRP A 32 -10.08 18.84 4.00
CA TRP A 32 -11.34 18.76 3.26
C TRP A 32 -11.17 18.42 1.78
N VAL A 33 -10.08 18.88 1.15
CA VAL A 33 -9.76 18.57 -0.25
C VAL A 33 -9.50 17.07 -0.39
N ASP A 34 -8.69 16.50 0.50
CA ASP A 34 -8.38 15.07 0.51
C ASP A 34 -9.65 14.24 0.80
N LEU A 35 -10.48 14.69 1.74
CA LEU A 35 -11.77 14.06 2.02
C LEU A 35 -12.68 14.03 0.79
N ALA A 36 -12.76 15.14 0.04
CA ALA A 36 -13.57 15.23 -1.17
C ALA A 36 -13.09 14.25 -2.25
N TRP A 37 -11.76 14.14 -2.45
CA TRP A 37 -11.19 13.16 -3.38
C TRP A 37 -11.45 11.72 -2.95
N MET A 38 -11.29 11.41 -1.66
CA MET A 38 -11.61 10.08 -1.12
C MET A 38 -13.08 9.72 -1.35
N LEU A 39 -14.01 10.60 -1.01
CA LEU A 39 -15.45 10.36 -1.20
C LEU A 39 -15.79 10.17 -2.69
N THR A 40 -15.20 10.99 -3.57
CA THR A 40 -15.40 10.89 -5.02
C THR A 40 -14.92 9.54 -5.55
N PHE A 41 -13.76 9.06 -5.07
CA PHE A 41 -13.26 7.74 -5.41
C PHE A 41 -14.24 6.64 -5.00
N TYR A 42 -14.70 6.62 -3.75
CA TYR A 42 -15.64 5.60 -3.28
C TYR A 42 -16.98 5.65 -4.01
N ILE A 43 -17.55 6.84 -4.21
CA ILE A 43 -18.80 6.99 -4.97
C ILE A 43 -18.63 6.41 -6.38
N ARG A 44 -17.57 6.78 -7.08
CA ARG A 44 -17.30 6.27 -8.44
C ARG A 44 -17.08 4.76 -8.45
N PHE A 45 -16.33 4.23 -7.49
CA PHE A 45 -16.09 2.79 -7.33
C PHE A 45 -17.41 2.04 -7.13
N PHE A 46 -18.24 2.48 -6.19
CA PHE A 46 -19.55 1.86 -5.94
C PHE A 46 -20.46 1.96 -7.16
N LEU A 47 -20.61 3.13 -7.79
CA LEU A 47 -21.47 3.29 -8.97
C LEU A 47 -21.02 2.42 -10.15
N THR A 48 -19.71 2.23 -10.33
CA THR A 48 -19.16 1.42 -11.41
C THR A 48 -19.35 -0.07 -11.16
N TYR A 49 -19.02 -0.56 -9.95
CA TYR A 49 -18.93 -1.99 -9.68
C TYR A 49 -20.20 -2.59 -9.06
N LEU A 50 -21.11 -1.79 -8.51
CA LEU A 50 -22.37 -2.26 -7.91
C LEU A 50 -23.30 -2.98 -8.88
N PRO A 51 -23.59 -2.47 -10.09
CA PRO A 51 -24.42 -3.20 -11.05
C PRO A 51 -23.76 -4.47 -11.57
N LEU A 52 -22.42 -4.56 -11.54
CA LEU A 52 -21.65 -5.69 -12.08
C LEU A 52 -21.49 -6.84 -11.07
N LEU A 53 -21.19 -6.51 -9.81
CA LEU A 53 -20.73 -7.49 -8.82
C LEU A 53 -21.71 -7.65 -7.63
N GLY A 54 -22.68 -6.75 -7.50
CA GLY A 54 -23.53 -6.65 -6.32
C GLY A 54 -22.74 -6.32 -5.04
N VAL A 55 -23.46 -6.20 -3.92
CA VAL A 55 -22.87 -5.74 -2.64
C VAL A 55 -21.76 -6.69 -2.15
N LYS A 56 -22.00 -8.01 -2.16
CA LYS A 56 -21.01 -8.99 -1.70
C LYS A 56 -19.75 -9.00 -2.58
N GLY A 57 -19.92 -8.87 -3.90
CA GLY A 57 -18.81 -8.90 -4.84
C GLY A 57 -17.93 -7.65 -4.73
N ILE A 58 -18.52 -6.46 -4.56
CA ILE A 58 -17.74 -5.23 -4.32
C ILE A 58 -16.94 -5.32 -3.03
N LEU A 59 -17.56 -5.76 -1.93
CA LEU A 59 -16.86 -5.88 -0.64
C LEU A 59 -15.69 -6.86 -0.76
N GLY A 60 -15.90 -8.00 -1.44
CA GLY A 60 -14.83 -8.96 -1.73
C GLY A 60 -13.71 -8.36 -2.59
N LEU A 61 -14.06 -7.64 -3.66
CA LEU A 61 -13.09 -7.00 -4.55
C LEU A 61 -12.27 -5.94 -3.82
N HIS A 62 -12.93 -5.09 -3.03
CA HIS A 62 -12.27 -4.03 -2.27
C HIS A 62 -11.26 -4.62 -1.29
N LEU A 63 -11.70 -5.58 -0.46
CA LEU A 63 -10.84 -6.25 0.51
C LEU A 63 -9.69 -7.01 -0.15
N PHE A 64 -9.94 -7.64 -1.31
CA PHE A 64 -8.90 -8.36 -2.03
C PHE A 64 -7.82 -7.40 -2.56
N ILE A 65 -8.20 -6.31 -3.24
CA ILE A 65 -7.23 -5.35 -3.77
C ILE A 65 -6.46 -4.70 -2.62
N GLU A 66 -7.18 -4.28 -1.58
CA GLU A 66 -6.59 -3.56 -0.46
C GLU A 66 -5.62 -4.41 0.35
N SER A 67 -5.96 -5.69 0.61
CA SER A 67 -5.06 -6.59 1.32
C SER A 67 -3.79 -6.89 0.53
N ASN A 68 -3.90 -7.11 -0.78
CA ASN A 68 -2.73 -7.34 -1.65
C ASN A 68 -1.85 -6.09 -1.73
N TRP A 69 -2.46 -4.91 -1.87
CA TRP A 69 -1.71 -3.65 -1.82
C TRP A 69 -1.01 -3.47 -0.48
N PHE A 70 -1.71 -3.67 0.64
CA PHE A 70 -1.12 -3.55 1.99
C PHE A 70 0.06 -4.50 2.20
N VAL A 71 -0.08 -5.76 1.80
CA VAL A 71 1.01 -6.73 1.85
C VAL A 71 2.18 -6.26 1.00
N TRP A 72 1.95 -5.78 -0.23
CA TRP A 72 3.01 -5.25 -1.07
C TRP A 72 3.73 -4.06 -0.39
N ILE A 73 2.98 -3.09 0.13
CA ILE A 73 3.56 -1.91 0.80
C ILE A 73 4.40 -2.27 2.01
N THR A 74 3.91 -3.20 2.84
CA THR A 74 4.62 -3.57 4.07
C THR A 74 5.79 -4.52 3.80
N GLN A 75 5.67 -5.41 2.83
CA GLN A 75 6.70 -6.40 2.53
C GLN A 75 7.80 -5.88 1.61
N MET A 76 7.57 -4.81 0.83
CA MET A 76 8.63 -4.25 -0.02
C MET A 76 9.84 -3.78 0.79
N ASN A 77 9.63 -3.35 2.04
CA ASN A 77 10.65 -2.93 2.99
C ASN A 77 11.33 -4.11 3.74
N HIS A 78 11.21 -5.31 3.19
CA HIS A 78 11.95 -6.49 3.62
C HIS A 78 12.65 -7.17 2.42
N ILE A 79 12.67 -6.51 1.25
CA ILE A 79 13.36 -7.03 0.07
C ILE A 79 14.86 -6.79 0.31
N PRO A 80 15.67 -7.86 0.42
CA PRO A 80 17.08 -7.69 0.74
C PRO A 80 17.78 -6.90 -0.35
N MET A 81 18.43 -5.81 0.06
CA MET A 81 19.26 -5.02 -0.82
C MET A 81 20.57 -5.74 -1.12
N HIS A 82 21.10 -5.55 -2.33
CA HIS A 82 22.35 -6.17 -2.77
C HIS A 82 23.59 -5.52 -2.11
N ILE A 83 23.78 -5.78 -0.81
CA ILE A 83 24.90 -5.28 0.02
C ILE A 83 26.00 -6.36 0.21
N ASP A 84 25.91 -7.48 -0.51
CA ASP A 84 26.73 -8.68 -0.26
C ASP A 84 28.25 -8.44 -0.23
N TYR A 85 28.82 -7.92 -1.32
CA TYR A 85 30.26 -7.72 -1.50
C TYR A 85 30.57 -6.26 -1.81
N ASP A 86 31.74 -5.79 -1.37
CA ASP A 86 32.24 -4.47 -1.73
C ASP A 86 32.45 -4.38 -3.25
N LYS A 87 31.67 -3.49 -3.88
CA LYS A 87 31.72 -3.22 -5.32
C LYS A 87 32.57 -1.99 -5.64
N ASN A 88 33.31 -1.44 -4.68
CA ASN A 88 34.05 -0.17 -4.78
C ASN A 88 33.14 1.01 -5.21
N VAL A 89 31.89 0.99 -4.76
CA VAL A 89 30.92 2.08 -4.98
C VAL A 89 31.18 3.15 -3.92
N ASP A 90 31.08 4.43 -4.31
CA ASP A 90 31.28 5.52 -3.36
C ASP A 90 30.24 5.48 -2.23
N TRP A 91 30.59 6.07 -1.09
CA TRP A 91 29.75 6.07 0.11
C TRP A 91 28.36 6.68 -0.13
N PHE A 92 28.27 7.74 -0.95
CA PHE A 92 27.01 8.43 -1.20
C PHE A 92 26.07 7.57 -2.05
N SER A 93 26.58 6.98 -3.13
CA SER A 93 25.82 6.06 -3.97
C SER A 93 25.40 4.80 -3.21
N THR A 94 26.26 4.28 -2.33
CA THR A 94 25.94 3.13 -1.47
C THR A 94 24.80 3.46 -0.52
N GLN A 95 24.80 4.64 0.09
CA GLN A 95 23.69 5.06 0.95
C GLN A 95 22.38 5.24 0.18
N LEU A 96 22.42 5.83 -1.01
CA LEU A 96 21.22 5.96 -1.83
C LEU A 96 20.64 4.58 -2.19
N GLN A 97 21.49 3.62 -2.57
CA GLN A 97 21.07 2.25 -2.86
C GLN A 97 20.52 1.53 -1.63
N ALA A 98 21.16 1.71 -0.47
CA ALA A 98 20.73 1.14 0.81
C ALA A 98 19.43 1.74 1.36
N THR A 99 18.87 2.77 0.71
CA THR A 99 17.56 3.32 1.07
C THR A 99 16.47 2.96 0.08
N CYS A 100 16.80 2.34 -1.06
CA CYS A 100 15.89 2.11 -2.17
C CYS A 100 15.54 0.61 -2.27
N ASN A 101 14.48 0.20 -1.57
CA ASN A 101 14.10 -1.22 -1.46
C ASN A 101 13.56 -1.79 -2.78
N VAL A 102 12.93 -0.93 -3.59
CA VAL A 102 12.46 -1.26 -4.94
C VAL A 102 12.93 -0.17 -5.89
N HIS A 103 13.41 -0.56 -7.07
CA HIS A 103 13.88 0.36 -8.10
C HIS A 103 12.93 1.55 -8.28
N GLN A 104 13.46 2.76 -8.14
CA GLN A 104 12.66 3.97 -8.32
C GLN A 104 12.03 4.00 -9.71
N SER A 105 10.72 4.21 -9.76
CA SER A 105 10.03 4.51 -11.00
C SER A 105 8.80 5.35 -10.68
N LEU A 106 8.30 6.11 -11.64
CA LEU A 106 7.06 6.87 -11.47
C LEU A 106 5.90 5.98 -11.00
N PHE A 107 5.86 4.73 -11.45
CA PHE A 107 4.86 3.77 -11.00
C PHE A 107 5.08 3.38 -9.54
N ASN A 108 6.30 3.00 -9.15
CA ASN A 108 6.58 2.55 -7.78
C ASN A 108 6.42 3.68 -6.77
N ASP A 109 6.84 4.90 -7.12
CA ASP A 109 6.71 6.09 -6.27
C ASP A 109 5.22 6.44 -6.06
N TRP A 110 4.40 6.41 -7.11
CA TRP A 110 2.96 6.63 -7.01
C TRP A 110 2.23 5.49 -6.29
N PHE A 111 2.49 4.24 -6.68
CA PHE A 111 1.79 3.06 -6.19
C PHE A 111 2.08 2.80 -4.72
N SER A 112 3.31 3.09 -4.27
CA SER A 112 3.71 2.95 -2.88
C SER A 112 3.48 4.19 -2.02
N GLY A 113 3.17 5.33 -2.62
CA GLY A 113 3.17 6.61 -1.91
C GLY A 113 4.58 6.98 -1.41
N HIS A 114 5.60 6.68 -2.22
CA HIS A 114 7.04 6.87 -1.92
C HIS A 114 7.58 6.01 -0.76
N LEU A 115 6.83 5.00 -0.31
CA LEU A 115 7.25 4.06 0.72
C LEU A 115 8.26 3.01 0.22
N ASN A 116 8.67 3.08 -1.05
CA ASN A 116 9.79 2.33 -1.62
C ASN A 116 11.17 2.83 -1.14
N PHE A 117 11.20 3.92 -0.36
CA PHE A 117 12.41 4.45 0.24
C PHE A 117 12.39 4.27 1.76
N GLN A 118 13.21 3.36 2.29
CA GLN A 118 13.38 3.17 3.71
C GLN A 118 14.80 2.69 4.01
N ILE A 119 15.40 3.21 5.09
CA ILE A 119 16.66 2.68 5.61
C ILE A 119 16.30 1.38 6.35
N GLU A 120 16.68 0.23 5.78
CA GLU A 120 16.72 -1.01 6.55
C GLU A 120 17.95 -1.00 7.48
N HIS A 121 17.76 -1.48 8.72
CA HIS A 121 18.75 -1.42 9.81
C HIS A 121 20.00 -2.26 9.55
#